data_AF-A0A815ICF1-F1
#
_entry.id   AF-A0A815ICF1-F1
#
_cell.length_a   1.000
_cell.length_b   1.000
_cell.length_c   1.000
_cell.angle_alpha   90.00
_cell.angle_beta   90.00
_cell.angle_gamma   90.00
#
_symmetry.space_group_name_H-M   'P 1'
#
loop_
_entity.id
_entity.type
_entity.pdbx_description
1 polymer ?
#
loop_
_entity_poly.entity_id
_entity_poly.type
_entity_poly.pdbx_seq_one_letter_code
_entity_poly.pdbx_strand_id
1 'polypeptide(L)'
;MYQVKHLFRLPVRLYSSLPPKFNPWQDYRAYLDQVKTYINRLNPYVELDLRSAALNWDYILNDENSQTIAENIKQRKENEYADIEQIHALHHDVQALFHRIEEKKLDPIQGEDQIKLKIQDLYNHALRIPNNTHPDVPIGNQEQARVVRLVGKKPDTTGNSQTIDQIGQELNLMQLE
;
A
#
# COMPACT_ATOMS: atom_id res chain seq x y z
N MET A 1 -34.15 11.83 16.34
CA MET A 1 -34.07 10.96 17.54
C MET A 1 -34.35 9.54 17.09
N TYR A 2 -33.35 8.66 17.20
CA TYR A 2 -33.26 7.38 16.50
C TYR A 2 -34.32 6.35 16.92
N GLN A 3 -34.95 5.69 15.95
CA GLN A 3 -35.45 4.32 16.11
C GLN A 3 -35.00 3.49 14.91
N VAL A 4 -34.03 2.62 15.13
CA VAL A 4 -33.62 1.60 14.18
C VAL A 4 -33.93 0.26 14.84
N LYS A 5 -35.08 -0.31 14.49
CA LYS A 5 -35.49 -1.65 14.90
C LYS A 5 -35.10 -2.65 13.82
N HIS A 6 -34.58 -3.78 14.30
CA HIS A 6 -34.30 -5.04 13.59
C HIS A 6 -33.09 -4.98 12.66
N LEU A 7 -32.12 -5.87 12.91
CA LEU A 7 -31.46 -6.68 11.87
C LEU A 7 -30.35 -7.60 12.45
N PHE A 8 -30.51 -8.89 12.12
CA PHE A 8 -29.54 -9.98 12.01
C PHE A 8 -29.29 -10.99 13.15
N ARG A 9 -29.58 -12.26 12.77
CA ARG A 9 -29.04 -13.51 13.33
C ARG A 9 -27.66 -13.76 12.71
N LEU A 10 -26.65 -13.95 13.57
CA LEU A 10 -25.29 -14.35 13.21
C LEU A 10 -25.17 -15.84 12.81
N PRO A 11 -24.12 -16.24 12.07
CA PRO A 11 -23.84 -17.63 11.74
C PRO A 11 -23.51 -18.47 12.99
N VAL A 12 -23.94 -19.73 12.96
CA VAL A 12 -23.99 -20.71 14.06
C VAL A 12 -22.64 -20.98 14.77
N ARG A 13 -21.49 -20.60 14.19
CA ARG A 13 -20.16 -20.90 14.76
C ARG A 13 -19.68 -19.98 15.89
N LEU A 14 -20.40 -18.89 16.20
CA LEU A 14 -20.10 -18.00 17.33
C LEU A 14 -20.92 -18.27 18.59
N TYR A 15 -21.83 -19.25 18.58
CA TYR A 15 -22.65 -19.57 19.75
C TYR A 15 -21.92 -20.38 20.83
N SER A 16 -20.82 -21.07 20.49
CA SER A 16 -20.12 -21.96 21.41
C SER A 16 -19.17 -21.24 22.39
N SER A 17 -18.85 -19.97 22.14
CA SER A 17 -17.96 -19.16 22.97
C SER A 17 -18.68 -18.05 23.76
N LEU A 18 -20.01 -17.96 23.66
CA LEU A 18 -20.80 -17.02 24.44
C LEU A 18 -21.23 -17.65 25.78
N PRO A 19 -21.17 -16.89 26.89
CA PRO A 19 -21.67 -17.39 28.17
C PRO A 19 -23.15 -17.76 28.05
N PRO A 20 -23.63 -18.82 28.75
CA PRO A 20 -24.91 -19.50 28.49
C PRO A 20 -26.20 -18.66 28.62
N LYS A 21 -26.10 -17.35 28.86
CA LYS A 21 -27.23 -16.44 29.11
C LYS A 21 -27.20 -15.18 28.23
N PHE A 22 -26.60 -15.23 27.05
CA PHE A 22 -26.68 -14.13 26.10
C PHE A 22 -28.09 -14.04 25.48
N ASN A 23 -28.85 -12.99 25.78
CA ASN A 23 -30.15 -12.73 25.17
C ASN A 23 -30.02 -11.59 24.13
N PRO A 24 -30.03 -11.90 22.82
CA PRO A 24 -29.77 -10.94 21.75
C PRO A 24 -30.80 -9.80 21.66
N TRP A 25 -31.94 -9.91 22.34
CA TRP A 25 -32.99 -8.90 22.33
C TRP A 25 -32.92 -7.90 23.49
N GLN A 26 -32.28 -8.26 24.61
CA GLN A 26 -32.15 -7.39 25.78
C GLN A 26 -30.84 -6.57 25.75
N ASP A 27 -29.79 -7.12 25.15
CA ASP A 27 -28.44 -6.54 25.19
C ASP A 27 -28.04 -5.80 23.90
N TYR A 28 -29.02 -5.23 23.18
CA TYR A 28 -28.81 -4.54 21.91
C TYR A 28 -27.76 -3.42 22.00
N ARG A 29 -27.65 -2.74 23.14
CA ARG A 29 -26.59 -1.75 23.38
C ARG A 29 -25.21 -2.39 23.50
N ALA A 30 -25.06 -3.50 24.22
CA ALA A 30 -23.79 -4.22 24.35
C ALA A 30 -23.36 -4.86 23.03
N TYR A 31 -24.33 -5.31 22.23
CA TYR A 31 -24.11 -5.77 20.86
C TYR A 31 -23.65 -4.64 19.93
N LEU A 32 -24.30 -3.47 19.97
CA LEU A 32 -23.84 -2.31 19.21
C LEU A 32 -22.48 -1.80 19.69
N ASP A 33 -22.18 -1.90 20.99
CA ASP A 33 -20.87 -1.57 21.54
C ASP A 33 -19.81 -2.58 21.09
N GLN A 34 -20.14 -3.88 21.04
CA GLN A 34 -19.25 -4.91 20.48
C GLN A 34 -19.06 -4.76 18.97
N VAL A 35 -20.10 -4.42 18.21
CA VAL A 35 -20.00 -4.15 16.77
C VAL A 35 -19.24 -2.87 16.52
N LYS A 36 -19.44 -1.80 17.29
CA LYS A 36 -18.59 -0.61 17.24
C LYS A 36 -17.16 -0.91 17.66
N THR A 37 -16.95 -1.75 18.68
CA THR A 37 -15.62 -2.20 19.10
C THR A 37 -14.99 -3.10 18.04
N TYR A 38 -15.78 -3.89 17.32
CA TYR A 38 -15.37 -4.76 16.21
C TYR A 38 -15.10 -3.94 14.95
N ILE A 39 -15.88 -2.92 14.64
CA ILE A 39 -15.66 -1.95 13.56
C ILE A 39 -14.45 -1.05 13.89
N ASN A 40 -14.28 -0.65 15.16
CA ASN A 40 -13.08 0.05 15.62
C ASN A 40 -11.85 -0.88 15.67
N ARG A 41 -12.04 -2.20 15.82
CA ARG A 41 -10.98 -3.24 15.66
C ARG A 41 -10.67 -3.53 14.20
N LEU A 42 -11.70 -3.58 13.35
CA LEU A 42 -11.66 -3.41 11.90
C LEU A 42 -11.37 -1.94 11.58
N ASN A 43 -10.43 -1.31 12.28
CA ASN A 43 -9.57 -0.37 11.59
C ASN A 43 -8.87 -1.26 10.55
N PRO A 44 -9.33 -1.30 9.29
CA PRO A 44 -8.90 -2.34 8.37
C PRO A 44 -7.41 -2.16 8.01
N TYR A 45 -6.81 -1.05 8.45
CA TYR A 45 -5.37 -0.77 8.41
C TYR A 45 -4.57 -1.44 9.55
N VAL A 46 -5.21 -2.02 10.57
CA VAL A 46 -4.57 -2.66 11.73
C VAL A 46 -4.50 -4.18 11.59
N GLU A 47 -5.53 -4.86 11.08
CA GLU A 47 -5.52 -6.33 10.90
C GLU A 47 -4.77 -6.79 9.64
N LEU A 48 -4.74 -5.99 8.57
CA LEU A 48 -3.99 -6.29 7.35
C LEU A 48 -2.49 -6.00 7.44
N ASP A 49 -2.00 -5.55 8.61
CA ASP A 49 -0.62 -5.07 8.80
C ASP A 49 -0.16 -4.16 7.65
N LEU A 50 -0.99 -3.16 7.31
CA LEU A 50 -0.63 -2.08 6.38
C LEU A 50 0.50 -1.18 6.94
N ARG A 51 1.01 -1.52 8.14
CA ARG A 51 2.21 -0.95 8.75
C ARG A 51 3.49 -1.68 8.35
N SER A 52 3.41 -2.89 7.79
CA SER A 52 4.62 -3.70 7.49
C SER A 52 5.60 -3.00 6.53
N ALA A 53 5.11 -2.13 5.63
CA ALA A 53 5.95 -1.33 4.74
C ALA A 53 6.14 0.13 5.18
N ALA A 54 5.56 0.56 6.32
CA ALA A 54 5.61 1.94 6.82
C ALA A 54 5.25 3.02 5.76
N LEU A 55 4.27 2.73 4.90
CA LEU A 55 3.79 3.68 3.90
C LEU A 55 3.11 4.88 4.56
N ASN A 56 3.33 6.07 4.00
CA ASN A 56 2.64 7.28 4.44
C ASN A 56 1.24 7.36 3.80
N TRP A 57 0.28 6.67 4.41
CA TRP A 57 -1.10 6.59 3.92
C TRP A 57 -1.80 7.95 3.89
N ASP A 58 -1.54 8.83 4.85
CA ASP A 58 -2.12 10.19 4.88
C ASP A 58 -1.67 11.01 3.65
N TYR A 59 -0.43 10.83 3.22
CA TYR A 59 0.07 11.45 2.00
C TYR A 59 -0.50 10.79 0.74
N ILE A 60 -0.52 9.46 0.68
CA ILE A 60 -0.93 8.70 -0.52
C ILE A 60 -2.44 8.83 -0.77
N LEU A 61 -3.28 8.79 0.26
CA LEU A 61 -4.75 8.81 0.13
C LEU A 61 -5.34 10.22 0.09
N ASN A 62 -4.52 11.26 0.17
CA ASN A 62 -4.98 12.64 -0.01
C ASN A 62 -5.01 12.98 -1.51
N ASP A 63 -6.22 13.24 -2.02
CA ASP A 63 -6.49 13.59 -3.42
C ASP A 63 -5.75 14.87 -3.88
N GLU A 64 -5.37 15.75 -2.95
CA GLU A 64 -4.58 16.95 -3.27
C GLU A 64 -3.14 16.60 -3.69
N ASN A 65 -2.62 15.46 -3.24
CA ASN A 65 -1.28 15.00 -3.57
C ASN A 65 -1.22 14.15 -4.85
N SER A 66 -2.37 13.77 -5.43
CA SER A 66 -2.45 12.85 -6.56
C SER A 66 -1.57 13.28 -7.71
N GLN A 67 -1.64 14.56 -8.08
CA GLN A 67 -0.88 15.12 -9.21
C GLN A 67 0.63 15.08 -8.94
N THR A 68 1.06 15.45 -7.74
CA THR A 68 2.49 15.41 -7.36
C THR A 68 3.05 13.99 -7.37
N ILE A 69 2.29 13.02 -6.85
CA ILE A 69 2.68 11.60 -6.86
C ILE A 69 2.75 11.08 -8.30
N ALA A 70 1.72 11.39 -9.10
CA ALA A 70 1.64 11.07 -10.52
C ALA A 70 2.87 11.58 -11.30
N GLU A 71 3.22 12.85 -11.14
CA GLU A 71 4.39 13.45 -11.79
C GLU A 71 5.70 12.77 -11.37
N ASN A 72 5.86 12.45 -10.07
CA ASN A 72 7.02 11.72 -9.56
C ASN A 72 7.13 10.30 -10.15
N ILE A 73 6.00 9.59 -10.29
CA ILE A 73 5.96 8.26 -10.94
C ILE A 73 6.42 8.37 -12.39
N LYS A 74 5.85 9.32 -13.13
CA LYS A 74 6.14 9.54 -14.56
C LYS A 74 7.62 9.82 -14.79
N GLN A 75 8.24 10.66 -13.96
CA GLN A 75 9.66 10.98 -14.06
C GLN A 75 10.58 9.79 -13.80
N ARG A 76 10.13 8.75 -13.08
CA ARG A 76 10.97 7.62 -12.65
C ARG A 76 10.77 6.33 -13.42
N LYS A 77 9.54 6.05 -13.83
CA LYS A 77 9.17 4.75 -14.41
C LYS A 77 8.76 4.84 -15.88
N GLU A 78 8.68 6.04 -16.44
CA GLU A 78 8.11 6.30 -17.78
C GLU A 78 6.68 5.76 -17.97
N ASN A 79 6.07 5.21 -16.90
CA ASN A 79 4.74 4.63 -16.90
C ASN A 79 3.72 5.70 -16.52
N GLU A 80 2.59 5.70 -17.24
CA GLU A 80 1.49 6.61 -17.01
C GLU A 80 0.85 6.35 -15.63
N TYR A 81 0.16 7.37 -15.11
CA TYR A 81 -0.32 7.59 -13.74
C TYR A 81 -1.19 6.49 -13.08
N ALA A 82 -1.30 5.32 -13.72
CA ALA A 82 -2.11 4.18 -13.36
C ALA A 82 -2.09 3.87 -11.85
N ASP A 83 -0.91 3.73 -11.25
CA ASP A 83 -0.84 3.26 -9.86
C ASP A 83 -1.51 4.22 -8.84
N ILE A 84 -1.44 5.55 -9.01
CA ILE A 84 -2.08 6.47 -8.04
C ILE A 84 -3.58 6.63 -8.29
N GLU A 85 -4.02 6.69 -9.54
CA GLU A 85 -5.45 6.77 -9.88
C GLU A 85 -6.21 5.52 -9.43
N GLN A 86 -5.62 4.34 -9.62
CA GLN A 86 -6.22 3.08 -9.15
C GLN A 86 -6.33 3.04 -7.63
N ILE A 87 -5.35 3.57 -6.89
CA ILE A 87 -5.40 3.64 -5.42
C ILE A 87 -6.57 4.51 -4.95
N HIS A 88 -6.75 5.70 -5.52
CA HIS A 88 -7.85 6.59 -5.14
C HIS A 88 -9.21 6.00 -5.52
N ALA A 89 -9.33 5.38 -6.70
CA ALA A 89 -10.55 4.66 -7.07
C ALA A 89 -10.90 3.54 -6.08
N LEU A 90 -9.92 2.71 -5.69
CA LEU A 90 -10.11 1.64 -4.70
C LEU A 90 -10.46 2.21 -3.32
N HIS A 91 -9.85 3.33 -2.93
CA HIS A 91 -10.15 4.00 -1.67
C HIS A 91 -11.60 4.51 -1.61
N HIS A 92 -12.06 5.19 -2.67
CA HIS A 92 -13.45 5.63 -2.76
C HIS A 92 -14.43 4.45 -2.79
N ASP A 93 -14.10 3.37 -3.48
CA ASP A 93 -14.92 2.15 -3.47
C ASP A 93 -15.06 1.57 -2.05
N VAL A 94 -13.96 1.52 -1.29
CA VAL A 94 -13.97 1.07 0.11
C VAL A 94 -14.86 2.00 0.96
N GLN A 95 -14.72 3.32 0.81
CA GLN A 95 -15.59 4.29 1.50
C GLN A 95 -17.07 4.11 1.14
N ALA A 96 -17.38 3.88 -0.13
CA ALA A 96 -18.74 3.62 -0.60
C ALA A 96 -19.32 2.32 -0.02
N LEU A 97 -18.51 1.26 0.09
CA LEU A 97 -18.93 0.01 0.75
C LEU A 97 -19.24 0.24 2.23
N PHE A 98 -18.40 0.99 2.96
CA PHE A 98 -18.69 1.36 4.34
C PHE A 98 -20.02 2.11 4.45
N HIS A 99 -20.26 3.11 3.59
CA HIS A 99 -21.51 3.85 3.61
C HIS A 99 -22.72 2.95 3.34
N ARG A 100 -22.62 2.02 2.39
CA ARG A 100 -23.71 1.07 2.10
C ARG A 100 -24.01 0.13 3.26
N ILE A 101 -22.99 -0.28 4.02
CA ILE A 101 -23.16 -1.09 5.24
C ILE A 101 -23.86 -0.27 6.32
N GLU A 102 -23.44 0.98 6.54
CA GLU A 102 -24.06 1.89 7.51
C GLU A 102 -25.53 2.18 7.20
N GLU A 103 -25.85 2.38 5.91
CA GLU A 103 -27.21 2.56 5.41
C GLU A 103 -28.03 1.25 5.38
N LYS A 104 -27.42 0.12 5.79
CA LYS A 104 -28.03 -1.23 5.76
C LYS A 104 -28.46 -1.69 4.36
N LYS A 105 -27.86 -1.11 3.32
CA LYS A 105 -28.06 -1.48 1.90
C LYS A 105 -27.14 -2.64 1.47
N LEU A 106 -26.22 -3.05 2.32
CA LEU A 106 -25.32 -4.19 2.11
C LEU A 106 -25.21 -4.98 3.42
N ASP A 107 -25.26 -6.31 3.32
CA ASP A 107 -25.02 -7.19 4.46
C ASP A 107 -23.56 -7.01 4.95
N PRO A 108 -23.33 -6.81 6.27
CA PRO A 108 -21.98 -6.56 6.78
C PRO A 108 -20.97 -7.67 6.49
N ILE A 109 -21.39 -8.94 6.45
CA ILE A 109 -20.49 -10.07 6.16
C ILE A 109 -20.09 -10.02 4.68
N GLN A 110 -21.06 -9.82 3.79
CA GLN A 110 -20.78 -9.65 2.36
C GLN A 110 -19.95 -8.40 2.05
N GLY A 111 -20.12 -7.34 2.85
CA GLY A 111 -19.33 -6.12 2.75
C GLY A 111 -17.89 -6.31 3.23
N GLU A 112 -17.67 -7.05 4.31
CA GLU A 112 -16.36 -7.31 4.88
C GLU A 112 -15.42 -8.00 3.87
N ASP A 113 -15.91 -9.05 3.18
CA ASP A 113 -15.12 -9.77 2.17
C ASP A 113 -14.71 -8.86 1.00
N GLN A 114 -15.63 -7.98 0.55
CA GLN A 114 -15.34 -7.02 -0.53
C GLN A 114 -14.34 -5.95 -0.11
N ILE A 115 -14.46 -5.44 1.13
CA ILE A 115 -13.53 -4.45 1.68
C ILE A 115 -12.13 -5.05 1.80
N LYS A 116 -12.00 -6.29 2.30
CA LYS A 116 -10.71 -6.99 2.43
C LYS A 116 -10.00 -7.12 1.09
N LEU A 117 -10.71 -7.59 0.06
CA LEU A 117 -10.16 -7.73 -1.29
C LEU A 117 -9.68 -6.38 -1.86
N LYS A 118 -10.51 -5.33 -1.76
CA LYS A 118 -10.16 -4.01 -2.27
C LYS A 118 -8.98 -3.37 -1.53
N ILE A 119 -8.88 -3.57 -0.21
CA ILE A 119 -7.74 -3.07 0.55
C ILE A 119 -6.45 -3.82 0.20
N GLN A 120 -6.53 -5.12 -0.06
CA GLN A 120 -5.38 -5.89 -0.55
C GLN A 120 -4.90 -5.36 -1.90
N ASP A 121 -5.81 -5.08 -2.84
CA ASP A 121 -5.47 -4.49 -4.13
C ASP A 121 -4.88 -3.08 -3.98
N LEU A 122 -5.49 -2.25 -3.13
CA LEU A 122 -5.01 -0.91 -2.80
C LEU A 122 -3.58 -0.97 -2.27
N TYR A 123 -3.28 -1.91 -1.37
CA TYR A 123 -1.95 -2.13 -0.84
C TYR A 123 -0.95 -2.55 -1.93
N ASN A 124 -1.34 -3.48 -2.80
CA ASN A 124 -0.49 -3.94 -3.90
C ASN A 124 -0.11 -2.82 -4.87
N HIS A 125 -1.04 -1.91 -5.16
CA HIS A 125 -0.73 -0.72 -5.96
C HIS A 125 0.15 0.27 -5.19
N ALA A 126 -0.12 0.49 -3.90
CA ALA A 126 0.67 1.42 -3.09
C ALA A 126 2.14 1.00 -2.98
N LEU A 127 2.44 -0.31 -2.89
CA LEU A 127 3.81 -0.84 -2.90
C LEU A 127 4.58 -0.57 -4.20
N ARG A 128 3.87 -0.25 -5.29
CA ARG A 128 4.50 0.09 -6.58
C ARG A 128 4.82 1.58 -6.68
N ILE A 129 4.33 2.42 -5.77
CA ILE A 129 4.67 3.85 -5.77
C ILE A 129 6.15 4.00 -5.37
N PRO A 130 7.00 4.63 -6.20
CA PRO A 130 8.37 4.91 -5.83
C PRO A 130 8.43 6.02 -4.78
N ASN A 131 9.52 6.08 -4.03
CA ASN A 131 9.78 7.18 -3.11
C ASN A 131 9.76 8.55 -3.84
N ASN A 132 9.41 9.60 -3.10
CA ASN A 132 9.50 10.98 -3.58
C ASN A 132 10.93 11.31 -4.01
N THR A 133 11.04 12.06 -5.11
CA THR A 133 12.32 12.52 -5.65
C THR A 133 12.70 13.85 -5.00
N HIS A 134 13.95 13.97 -4.55
CA HIS A 134 14.47 15.23 -4.02
C HIS A 134 14.53 16.27 -5.15
N PRO A 135 14.18 17.55 -4.91
CA PRO A 135 14.11 18.57 -5.95
C PRO A 135 15.40 18.77 -6.76
N ASP A 136 16.57 18.50 -6.15
CA ASP A 136 17.88 18.65 -6.80
C ASP A 136 18.34 17.43 -7.63
N VAL A 137 17.51 16.38 -7.73
CA VAL A 137 17.84 15.19 -8.54
C VAL A 137 17.65 15.52 -10.02
N PRO A 138 18.63 15.20 -10.89
CA PRO A 138 18.49 15.42 -12.32
C PRO A 138 17.36 14.56 -12.90
N ILE A 139 16.55 15.15 -13.79
CA ILE A 139 15.44 14.47 -14.47
C ILE A 139 15.93 13.89 -15.79
N GLY A 140 15.67 12.61 -16.03
CA GLY A 140 15.95 11.93 -17.28
C GLY A 140 16.71 10.61 -17.09
N ASN A 141 17.16 10.04 -18.20
CA ASN A 141 17.91 8.79 -18.22
C ASN A 141 19.34 8.99 -17.68
N GLN A 142 20.15 7.92 -17.74
CA GLN A 142 21.53 7.95 -17.26
C GLN A 142 22.41 9.02 -17.92
N GLU A 143 22.11 9.47 -19.14
CA GLU A 143 22.88 10.50 -19.83
C GLU A 143 22.71 11.89 -19.18
N GLN A 144 21.63 12.10 -18.44
CA GLN A 144 21.37 13.33 -17.67
C GLN A 144 22.05 13.33 -16.30
N ALA A 145 22.88 12.32 -15.99
CA ALA A 145 23.57 12.23 -14.71
C ALA A 145 24.53 13.42 -14.51
N ARG A 146 24.42 14.08 -13.36
CA ARG A 146 25.30 15.18 -12.96
C ARG A 146 26.57 14.65 -12.29
N VAL A 147 27.74 14.96 -12.86
CA VAL A 147 29.03 14.73 -12.19
C VAL A 147 29.15 15.69 -11.01
N VAL A 148 29.08 15.15 -9.79
CA VAL A 148 29.18 15.96 -8.56
C VAL A 148 30.63 16.33 -8.25
N ARG A 149 31.56 15.39 -8.45
CA ARG A 149 32.99 15.60 -8.20
C ARG A 149 33.82 14.58 -8.96
N LEU A 150 34.95 15.03 -9.50
CA LEU A 150 36.02 14.15 -9.99
C LEU A 150 37.15 14.15 -8.97
N VAL A 151 37.64 12.96 -8.62
CA VAL A 151 38.73 12.77 -7.64
C VAL A 151 39.84 11.96 -8.30
N GLY A 152 41.08 12.46 -8.21
CA GLY A 152 42.23 11.86 -8.86
C GLY A 152 42.36 12.24 -10.34
N LYS A 153 43.34 11.63 -11.02
CA LYS A 153 43.56 11.78 -12.47
C LYS A 153 43.54 10.40 -13.10
N LYS A 154 42.98 10.30 -14.32
CA LYS A 154 43.07 9.07 -15.09
C LYS A 154 44.56 8.72 -15.30
N PRO A 155 45.00 7.48 -15.01
CA PRO A 155 46.38 7.07 -15.26
C PRO A 155 46.74 7.20 -16.74
N ASP A 156 47.99 7.55 -17.03
CA ASP A 156 48.51 7.54 -18.40
C ASP A 156 48.85 6.10 -18.80
N THR A 157 47.98 5.49 -19.60
CA THR A 157 48.10 4.10 -20.05
C THR A 157 48.26 4.02 -21.56
N THR A 158 48.92 5.01 -22.17
CA THR A 158 49.12 5.06 -23.62
C THR A 158 49.71 3.74 -24.15
N GLY A 159 48.87 2.95 -24.84
CA GLY A 159 49.26 1.77 -25.61
C GLY A 159 49.09 0.39 -24.96
N ASN A 160 48.75 0.26 -23.67
CA ASN A 160 48.65 -1.07 -23.04
C ASN A 160 47.68 -1.14 -21.85
N SER A 161 46.40 -0.85 -22.08
CA SER A 161 45.35 -1.08 -21.06
C SER A 161 44.76 -2.48 -21.24
N GLN A 162 45.31 -3.47 -20.55
CA GLN A 162 44.65 -4.76 -20.39
C GLN A 162 43.39 -4.59 -19.53
N THR A 163 42.35 -5.37 -19.80
CA THR A 163 41.17 -5.42 -18.92
C THR A 163 41.51 -6.17 -17.63
N ILE A 164 40.71 -5.94 -16.58
CA ILE A 164 40.86 -6.67 -15.30
C ILE A 164 40.75 -8.18 -15.54
N ASP A 165 39.86 -8.59 -16.44
CA ASP A 165 39.65 -10.00 -16.82
C ASP A 165 40.92 -10.63 -17.41
N GLN A 166 41.58 -9.94 -18.36
CA GLN A 166 42.82 -10.41 -18.98
C GLN A 166 43.94 -10.55 -17.94
N ILE A 167 44.15 -9.50 -17.12
CA ILE A 167 45.16 -9.51 -16.06
C ILE A 167 44.89 -10.65 -15.08
N GLY A 168 43.62 -10.83 -14.68
CA GLY A 168 43.22 -11.87 -13.75
C GLY A 168 43.44 -13.29 -14.28
N GLN A 169 43.17 -13.54 -15.56
CA GLN A 169 43.43 -14.83 -16.19
C GLN A 169 44.93 -15.10 -16.37
N GLU A 170 45.71 -14.11 -16.84
CA GLU A 170 47.16 -14.23 -17.00
C GLU A 170 47.89 -14.49 -15.67
N LEU A 171 47.43 -13.85 -14.60
CA LEU A 171 47.96 -14.06 -13.25
C LEU A 171 47.35 -15.28 -12.53
N ASN A 172 46.45 -16.02 -13.19
CA ASN A 172 45.71 -17.15 -12.60
C ASN A 172 44.99 -16.78 -11.29
N LEU A 173 44.49 -15.54 -11.21
CA LEU A 173 43.68 -15.00 -10.11
C LEU A 173 42.18 -15.11 -10.40
N MET A 174 41.80 -15.23 -11.66
CA MET A 174 40.40 -15.38 -12.10
C MET A 174 40.30 -16.45 -13.19
N GLN A 175 39.25 -17.26 -13.10
CA GLN A 175 38.80 -18.12 -14.19
C GLN A 175 37.40 -17.67 -14.58
N LEU A 176 37.24 -17.31 -15.84
CA LEU A 176 35.95 -16.92 -16.42
C LEU A 176 35.55 -18.05 -17.37
N GLU A 177 34.34 -18.57 -17.17
CA GLU A 177 33.72 -19.63 -17.98
C GLU A 177 33.16 -19.09 -19.31
#